data_AF-A0A0S2W0K8-F1
#
_entry.id   AF-A0A0S2W0K8-F1
#
_cell.length_a   1.000
_cell.length_b   1.000
_cell.length_c   1.000
_cell.angle_alpha   90.00
_cell.angle_beta   90.00
_cell.angle_gamma   90.00
#
_symmetry.space_group_name_H-M   'P 1'
#
loop_
_entity.id
_entity.type
_entity.pdbx_description
1 polymer ?
#
loop_
_entity_poly.entity_id
_entity_poly.type
_entity_poly.pdbx_seq_one_letter_code
_entity_poly.pdbx_strand_id
1 'polypeptide(L)'
;MTKNEDFRYLCVDLPGDIARRKAAGDLSGALRLVEARLAGDCEPELAARLRCERVRLQRLPRDYPYPRVQALELLRREWKDITDGQFDALVDAGRADWRYINGEMRLHEDFVDSLRIYPKEAVGLAPEEEDNTLRNQILARMEAEGSLTAVITLRAAIRSKQAPAGREVQAWLPIPLECPQQSGIEFLEMTPGGVCAPGDAPQRTVWWKSRGRGDFSVTYRYCYRADYVSPASLTPDPVQPDFDTGEETPHLAFTPYLRALAARLTAGCRGPVEKAAAIYDYVTGHVDYRYQPAYLQLPPIADYCARELRGDCGVMALLFIALCRIAGVPARWESGLSVRPDHVGPHDWAQFYVQPYGWLWCDCSFGSSARRKGEDQRRAHYFGSLDPWRMVANRACLAPLTPPDPEVRWDPYDNQLGEMTLDGRGLTGDEMERTVELVEFQLL
;
A
#
# COMPACT_ATOMS: atom_id res chain seq x y z
N MET A 1 3.48 -5.83 -24.59
CA MET A 1 3.31 -4.70 -23.67
C MET A 1 1.92 -4.78 -23.08
N THR A 2 1.80 -4.94 -21.77
CA THR A 2 0.49 -4.90 -21.09
C THR A 2 0.03 -3.45 -20.94
N LYS A 3 -1.28 -3.21 -20.81
CA LYS A 3 -1.82 -1.86 -20.56
C LYS A 3 -1.28 -1.24 -19.26
N ASN A 4 -0.86 -2.07 -18.30
CA ASN A 4 -0.33 -1.64 -17.01
C ASN A 4 1.11 -1.06 -17.10
N GLU A 5 1.85 -1.32 -18.19
CA GLU A 5 3.19 -0.75 -18.35
C GLU A 5 3.16 0.77 -18.55
N ASP A 6 2.02 1.33 -18.99
CA ASP A 6 1.83 2.78 -19.10
C ASP A 6 2.05 3.50 -17.75
N PHE A 7 1.78 2.83 -16.61
CA PHE A 7 1.91 3.44 -15.28
C PHE A 7 3.36 3.81 -14.91
N ARG A 8 4.36 3.24 -15.62
CA ARG A 8 5.76 3.66 -15.47
C ARG A 8 5.99 5.11 -15.89
N TYR A 9 5.14 5.63 -16.78
CA TYR A 9 5.23 7.00 -17.28
C TYR A 9 4.51 8.02 -16.41
N LEU A 10 3.98 7.66 -15.23
CA LEU A 10 3.33 8.64 -14.33
C LEU A 10 4.25 9.76 -13.85
N CYS A 11 5.58 9.58 -13.92
CA CYS A 11 6.57 10.61 -13.65
C CYS A 11 6.65 11.69 -14.75
N VAL A 12 6.07 11.44 -15.93
CA VAL A 12 5.99 12.43 -17.00
C VAL A 12 4.88 13.43 -16.67
N ASP A 13 5.22 14.71 -16.70
CA ASP A 13 4.27 15.77 -16.45
C ASP A 13 3.16 15.82 -17.50
N LEU A 14 1.96 16.20 -17.04
CA LEU A 14 0.85 16.45 -17.95
C LEU A 14 1.10 17.74 -18.74
N PRO A 15 0.60 17.81 -19.98
CA PRO A 15 0.45 19.07 -20.66
C PRO A 15 -0.33 20.07 -19.79
N GLY A 16 0.14 21.31 -19.73
CA GLY A 16 -0.32 22.28 -18.72
C GLY A 16 -1.82 22.60 -18.76
N ASP A 17 -2.47 22.51 -19.93
CA ASP A 17 -3.91 22.67 -20.09
C ASP A 17 -4.70 21.51 -19.44
N ILE A 18 -4.25 20.27 -19.61
CA ILE A 18 -4.81 19.09 -18.96
C ILE A 18 -4.59 19.18 -17.44
N ALA A 19 -3.38 19.51 -17.02
CA ALA A 19 -3.03 19.65 -15.60
C ALA A 19 -3.92 20.68 -14.88
N ARG A 20 -4.09 21.87 -15.48
CA ARG A 20 -4.94 22.93 -14.90
C ARG A 20 -6.41 22.53 -14.82
N ARG A 21 -6.96 21.88 -15.85
CA ARG A 21 -8.36 21.41 -15.83
C ARG A 21 -8.58 20.35 -14.76
N LYS A 22 -7.67 19.39 -14.66
CA LYS A 22 -7.69 18.38 -13.58
C LYS A 22 -7.68 19.03 -12.20
N ALA A 23 -6.76 19.98 -11.97
CA ALA A 23 -6.65 20.67 -10.69
C ALA A 23 -7.91 21.50 -10.34
N ALA A 24 -8.57 22.08 -11.35
CA ALA A 24 -9.84 22.78 -11.18
C ALA A 24 -11.06 21.85 -10.99
N GLY A 25 -10.87 20.53 -11.05
CA GLY A 25 -11.94 19.54 -11.00
C GLY A 25 -12.74 19.40 -12.31
N ASP A 26 -12.34 20.05 -13.40
CA ASP A 26 -12.95 19.89 -14.72
C ASP A 26 -12.44 18.60 -15.39
N LEU A 27 -12.91 17.47 -14.87
CA LEU A 27 -12.46 16.14 -15.31
C LEU A 27 -12.92 15.86 -16.75
N SER A 28 -14.14 16.25 -17.11
CA SER A 28 -14.67 16.09 -18.47
C SER A 28 -13.87 16.90 -19.50
N GLY A 29 -13.52 18.15 -19.17
CA GLY A 29 -12.68 18.97 -20.02
C GLY A 29 -11.25 18.45 -20.13
N ALA A 30 -10.66 17.97 -19.03
CA ALA A 30 -9.36 17.31 -19.04
C ALA A 30 -9.37 16.04 -19.91
N LEU A 31 -10.39 15.19 -19.77
CA LEU A 31 -10.55 13.96 -20.55
C LEU A 31 -10.69 14.25 -22.04
N ARG A 32 -11.47 15.28 -22.42
CA ARG A 32 -11.60 15.71 -23.82
C ARG A 32 -10.25 16.09 -24.44
N LEU A 33 -9.38 16.78 -23.68
CA LEU A 33 -8.05 17.15 -24.14
C LEU A 33 -7.11 15.94 -24.21
N VAL A 34 -7.21 15.00 -23.27
CA VAL A 34 -6.50 13.72 -23.30
C VAL A 34 -6.85 12.95 -24.58
N GLU A 35 -8.14 12.77 -24.88
CA GLU A 35 -8.59 12.05 -26.09
C GLU A 35 -8.17 12.76 -27.38
N ALA A 36 -8.28 14.09 -27.43
CA ALA A 36 -7.84 14.85 -28.60
C ALA A 36 -6.34 14.70 -28.90
N ARG A 37 -5.50 14.64 -27.86
CA ARG A 37 -4.06 14.40 -28.01
C ARG A 37 -3.74 12.96 -28.39
N LEU A 38 -4.43 11.99 -27.81
CA LEU A 38 -4.26 10.57 -28.15
C LEU A 38 -4.69 10.24 -29.58
N ALA A 39 -5.64 10.99 -30.14
CA ALA A 39 -6.06 10.86 -31.54
C ALA A 39 -5.14 11.57 -32.54
N GLY A 40 -4.28 12.48 -32.05
CA GLY A 40 -3.32 13.22 -32.87
C GLY A 40 -1.94 12.56 -32.89
N ASP A 41 -0.97 13.30 -33.44
CA ASP A 41 0.44 12.93 -33.35
C ASP A 41 0.96 13.23 -31.94
N CYS A 42 1.39 12.20 -31.22
CA CYS A 42 1.75 12.26 -29.82
C CYS A 42 2.93 11.34 -29.56
N GLU A 43 3.97 11.86 -28.92
CA GLU A 43 5.15 11.08 -28.56
C GLU A 43 4.74 9.84 -27.75
N PRO A 44 5.35 8.66 -27.99
CA PRO A 44 4.93 7.40 -27.37
C PRO A 44 4.85 7.44 -25.84
N GLU A 45 5.82 8.08 -25.19
CA GLU A 45 5.89 8.22 -23.73
C GLU A 45 4.79 9.14 -23.19
N LEU A 46 4.49 10.23 -23.91
CA LEU A 46 3.38 11.11 -23.57
C LEU A 46 2.04 10.40 -23.81
N ALA A 47 1.91 9.62 -24.88
CA ALA A 47 0.71 8.82 -25.13
C ALA A 47 0.46 7.80 -24.02
N ALA A 48 1.50 7.13 -23.51
CA ALA A 48 1.40 6.25 -22.35
C ALA A 48 0.93 7.00 -21.09
N ARG A 49 1.57 8.14 -20.79
CA ARG A 49 1.15 9.03 -19.69
C ARG A 49 -0.32 9.46 -19.80
N LEU A 50 -0.78 9.79 -21.01
CA LEU A 50 -2.15 10.22 -21.28
C LEU A 50 -3.17 9.08 -21.16
N ARG A 51 -2.82 7.86 -21.58
CA ARG A 51 -3.66 6.66 -21.35
C ARG A 51 -3.83 6.37 -19.86
N CYS A 52 -2.77 6.52 -19.06
CA CYS A 52 -2.89 6.48 -17.60
C CYS A 52 -3.76 7.62 -17.06
N GLU A 53 -3.60 8.85 -17.56
CA GLU A 53 -4.40 9.97 -17.09
C GLU A 53 -5.87 9.76 -17.32
N ARG A 54 -6.25 9.21 -18.48
CA ARG A 54 -7.64 8.84 -18.76
C ARG A 54 -8.22 7.93 -17.67
N VAL A 55 -7.49 6.88 -17.29
CA VAL A 55 -7.91 5.96 -16.23
C VAL A 55 -8.03 6.70 -14.89
N ARG A 56 -7.03 7.53 -14.53
CA ARG A 56 -7.03 8.32 -13.30
C ARG A 56 -8.24 9.25 -13.21
N LEU A 57 -8.52 10.02 -14.28
CA LEU A 57 -9.65 10.95 -14.35
C LEU A 57 -11.00 10.23 -14.23
N GLN A 58 -11.14 9.05 -14.84
CA GLN A 58 -12.37 8.25 -14.77
C GLN A 58 -12.58 7.63 -13.38
N ARG A 59 -11.51 7.25 -12.68
CA ARG A 59 -11.58 6.62 -11.36
C ARG A 59 -11.65 7.64 -10.21
N LEU A 60 -11.12 8.84 -10.39
CA LEU A 60 -10.99 9.84 -9.31
C LEU A 60 -12.29 10.16 -8.56
N PRO A 61 -13.48 10.26 -9.20
CA PRO A 61 -14.72 10.50 -8.47
C PRO A 61 -15.10 9.38 -7.48
N ARG A 62 -14.56 8.17 -7.66
CA ARG A 62 -14.79 7.04 -6.75
C ARG A 62 -14.02 7.22 -5.45
N ASP A 63 -12.78 7.67 -5.53
CA ASP A 63 -11.93 7.95 -4.35
C ASP A 63 -12.47 9.14 -3.53
N TYR A 64 -13.18 10.08 -4.18
CA TYR A 64 -13.74 11.29 -3.55
C TYR A 64 -15.27 11.41 -3.76
N PRO A 65 -16.08 10.51 -3.18
CA PRO A 65 -17.49 10.42 -3.50
C PRO A 65 -18.33 11.50 -2.82
N TYR A 66 -17.90 12.03 -1.67
CA TYR A 66 -18.77 12.81 -0.79
C TYR A 66 -18.64 14.32 -1.01
N PRO A 67 -19.69 15.01 -1.48
CA PRO A 67 -19.78 16.47 -1.35
C PRO A 67 -19.64 16.91 0.10
N ARG A 68 -19.20 18.16 0.31
CA ARG A 68 -19.06 18.76 1.63
C ARG A 68 -20.28 18.55 2.54
N VAL A 69 -21.51 18.73 2.01
CA VAL A 69 -22.75 18.57 2.78
C VAL A 69 -22.92 17.13 3.27
N GLN A 70 -22.71 16.14 2.39
CA GLN A 70 -22.81 14.72 2.76
C GLN A 70 -21.69 14.31 3.72
N ALA A 71 -20.48 14.85 3.54
CA ALA A 71 -19.36 14.60 4.46
C ALA A 71 -19.69 15.08 5.89
N LEU A 72 -20.30 16.26 6.04
CA LEU A 72 -20.79 16.73 7.34
C LEU A 72 -21.89 15.84 7.91
N GLU A 73 -22.83 15.39 7.08
CA GLU A 73 -23.90 14.47 7.51
C GLU A 73 -23.33 13.15 8.04
N LEU A 74 -22.29 12.61 7.39
CA LEU A 74 -21.59 11.41 7.85
C LEU A 74 -20.99 11.61 9.24
N LEU A 75 -20.28 12.71 9.48
CA LEU A 75 -19.72 13.01 10.81
C LEU A 75 -20.83 13.21 11.85
N ARG A 76 -21.91 13.91 11.51
CA ARG A 76 -23.07 14.16 12.39
C ARG A 76 -23.86 12.90 12.76
N ARG A 77 -23.55 11.73 12.19
CA ARG A 77 -24.10 10.46 12.66
C ARG A 77 -23.65 10.14 14.08
N GLU A 78 -22.41 10.48 14.42
CA GLU A 78 -21.81 10.25 15.75
C GLU A 78 -21.44 11.56 16.44
N TRP A 79 -20.80 12.49 15.73
CA TRP A 79 -20.43 13.81 16.23
C TRP A 79 -21.56 14.82 16.03
N LYS A 80 -22.63 14.69 16.82
CA LYS A 80 -23.91 15.42 16.63
C LYS A 80 -23.77 16.95 16.57
N ASP A 81 -22.87 17.51 17.35
CA ASP A 81 -22.68 18.96 17.56
C ASP A 81 -21.50 19.54 16.77
N ILE A 82 -20.91 18.80 15.82
CA ILE A 82 -19.85 19.33 14.97
C ILE A 82 -20.33 20.55 14.17
N THR A 83 -19.61 21.65 14.33
CA THR A 83 -19.84 22.91 13.62
C THR A 83 -19.12 22.92 12.27
N ASP A 84 -19.61 23.74 11.33
CA ASP A 84 -18.94 23.94 10.04
C ASP A 84 -17.49 24.41 10.20
N GLY A 85 -17.21 25.28 11.18
CA GLY A 85 -15.86 25.75 11.47
C GLY A 85 -14.92 24.67 12.02
N GLN A 86 -15.43 23.71 12.82
CA GLN A 86 -14.63 22.56 13.23
C GLN A 86 -14.31 21.64 12.05
N PHE A 87 -15.26 21.44 11.14
CA PHE A 87 -15.01 20.68 9.92
C PHE A 87 -13.97 21.37 9.03
N ASP A 88 -14.10 22.68 8.80
CA ASP A 88 -13.14 23.44 8.01
C ASP A 88 -11.74 23.37 8.64
N ALA A 89 -11.62 23.42 9.97
CA ALA A 89 -10.35 23.23 10.66
C ALA A 89 -9.74 21.83 10.42
N LEU A 90 -10.54 20.76 10.36
CA LEU A 90 -10.06 19.42 10.02
C LEU A 90 -9.55 19.35 8.57
N VAL A 91 -10.24 20.02 7.65
CA VAL A 91 -9.83 20.11 6.24
C VAL A 91 -8.53 20.91 6.09
N ASP A 92 -8.44 22.07 6.74
CA ASP A 92 -7.27 22.96 6.69
C ASP A 92 -6.04 22.34 7.38
N ALA A 93 -6.25 21.50 8.39
CA ALA A 93 -5.22 20.66 9.00
C ALA A 93 -4.88 19.40 8.18
N GLY A 94 -5.48 19.25 6.99
CA GLY A 94 -5.29 18.14 6.05
C GLY A 94 -5.84 16.79 6.53
N ARG A 95 -6.56 16.75 7.67
CA ARG A 95 -7.08 15.52 8.29
C ARG A 95 -8.16 14.87 7.44
N ALA A 96 -8.97 15.71 6.79
CA ALA A 96 -9.92 15.29 5.77
C ALA A 96 -9.36 15.64 4.38
N ASP A 97 -8.89 14.63 3.64
CA ASP A 97 -8.38 14.83 2.28
C ASP A 97 -9.52 15.17 1.32
N TRP A 98 -9.25 16.09 0.39
CA TRP A 98 -10.28 16.64 -0.47
C TRP A 98 -9.76 17.01 -1.85
N ARG A 99 -10.67 17.01 -2.83
CA ARG A 99 -10.42 17.49 -4.20
C ARG A 99 -11.65 18.15 -4.81
N TYR A 100 -11.44 18.99 -5.81
CA TYR A 100 -12.53 19.42 -6.67
C TYR A 100 -12.88 18.33 -7.68
N ILE A 101 -14.15 17.97 -7.76
CA ILE A 101 -14.72 17.07 -8.77
C ILE A 101 -15.92 17.77 -9.39
N ASN A 102 -15.84 18.05 -10.70
CA ASN A 102 -16.82 18.82 -11.46
C ASN A 102 -17.15 20.20 -10.82
N GLY A 103 -16.11 20.89 -10.31
CA GLY A 103 -16.23 22.21 -9.68
C GLY A 103 -16.76 22.20 -8.24
N GLU A 104 -17.02 21.03 -7.65
CA GLU A 104 -17.50 20.87 -6.27
C GLU A 104 -16.43 20.23 -5.39
N MET A 105 -16.22 20.75 -4.18
CA MET A 105 -15.33 20.14 -3.20
C MET A 105 -15.90 18.80 -2.74
N ARG A 106 -15.10 17.73 -2.87
CA ARG A 106 -15.43 16.38 -2.40
C ARG A 106 -14.35 15.78 -1.53
N LEU A 107 -14.78 15.00 -0.55
CA LEU A 107 -13.96 14.37 0.47
C LEU A 107 -13.66 12.92 0.11
N HIS A 108 -12.48 12.45 0.50
CA HIS A 108 -12.03 11.08 0.34
C HIS A 108 -13.02 10.08 0.97
N GLU A 109 -13.18 8.88 0.42
CA GLU A 109 -14.16 7.90 0.92
C GLU A 109 -13.92 7.48 2.38
N ASP A 110 -12.66 7.29 2.78
CA ASP A 110 -12.28 6.87 4.13
C ASP A 110 -11.91 8.03 5.07
N PHE A 111 -12.40 9.25 4.80
CA PHE A 111 -12.04 10.41 5.62
C PHE A 111 -12.53 10.29 7.07
N VAL A 112 -13.69 9.67 7.31
CA VAL A 112 -14.23 9.45 8.67
C VAL A 112 -13.33 8.49 9.44
N ASP A 113 -12.95 7.37 8.83
CA ASP A 113 -12.11 6.37 9.49
C ASP A 113 -10.69 6.89 9.71
N SER A 114 -10.17 7.71 8.77
CA SER A 114 -8.92 8.44 8.99
C SER A 114 -8.99 9.39 10.20
N LEU A 115 -10.14 10.03 10.44
CA LEU A 115 -10.34 10.90 11.60
C LEU A 115 -10.42 10.12 12.91
N ARG A 116 -11.00 8.91 12.92
CA ARG A 116 -11.11 8.06 14.13
C ARG A 116 -9.76 7.71 14.75
N ILE A 117 -8.71 7.66 13.93
CA ILE A 117 -7.33 7.40 14.37
C ILE A 117 -6.81 8.51 15.31
N TYR A 118 -7.40 9.71 15.26
CA TYR A 118 -7.00 10.90 16.00
C TYR A 118 -8.13 11.41 16.92
N PRO A 119 -8.52 10.67 17.97
CA PRO A 119 -9.68 11.02 18.81
C PRO A 119 -9.53 12.34 19.56
N LYS A 120 -8.30 12.84 19.76
CA LYS A 120 -8.07 14.18 20.34
C LYS A 120 -8.48 15.32 19.41
N GLU A 121 -8.45 15.07 18.10
CA GLU A 121 -8.85 16.05 17.07
C GLU A 121 -10.28 15.79 16.60
N ALA A 122 -10.71 14.52 16.57
CA ALA A 122 -12.05 14.08 16.19
C ALA A 122 -12.88 13.64 17.41
N VAL A 123 -13.03 14.55 18.40
CA VAL A 123 -13.55 14.23 19.75
C VAL A 123 -14.96 13.64 19.80
N GLY A 124 -15.79 13.87 18.78
CA GLY A 124 -17.14 13.33 18.72
C GLY A 124 -17.27 12.03 17.92
N LEU A 125 -16.18 11.48 17.40
CA LEU A 125 -16.18 10.15 16.79
C LEU A 125 -15.77 9.10 17.82
N ALA A 126 -16.42 7.95 17.79
CA ALA A 126 -15.93 6.80 18.54
C ALA A 126 -14.53 6.42 18.03
N PRO A 127 -13.51 6.34 18.91
CA PRO A 127 -12.20 5.87 18.49
C PRO A 127 -12.29 4.43 18.02
N GLU A 128 -11.35 4.03 17.16
CA GLU A 128 -11.16 2.62 16.86
C GLU A 128 -10.65 1.90 18.12
N GLU A 129 -11.42 0.90 18.59
CA GLU A 129 -10.98 0.05 19.68
C GLU A 129 -9.86 -0.88 19.19
N GLU A 130 -8.70 -0.80 19.83
CA GLU A 130 -7.59 -1.71 19.57
C GLU A 130 -7.10 -2.32 20.88
N ASP A 131 -7.36 -3.61 21.08
CA ASP A 131 -6.70 -4.40 22.13
C ASP A 131 -5.33 -4.89 21.63
N ASN A 132 -4.27 -4.34 22.22
CA ASN A 132 -2.89 -4.70 21.88
C ASN A 132 -2.28 -5.72 22.85
N THR A 133 -3.07 -6.29 23.77
CA THR A 133 -2.58 -7.21 24.81
C THR A 133 -1.89 -8.43 24.20
N LEU A 134 -2.55 -9.11 23.27
CA LEU A 134 -2.00 -10.28 22.59
C LEU A 134 -0.74 -9.93 21.78
N ARG A 135 -0.78 -8.80 21.06
CA ARG A 135 0.38 -8.29 20.31
C ARG A 135 1.58 -8.11 21.24
N ASN A 136 1.40 -7.37 22.32
CA ASN A 136 2.48 -7.07 23.26
C ASN A 136 3.05 -8.35 23.92
N GLN A 137 2.20 -9.34 24.23
CA GLN A 137 2.65 -10.64 24.72
C GLN A 137 3.51 -11.39 23.69
N ILE A 138 3.09 -11.39 22.42
CA ILE A 138 3.84 -12.02 21.33
C ILE A 138 5.17 -11.32 21.08
N LEU A 139 5.20 -9.99 21.06
CA LEU A 139 6.44 -9.24 20.87
C LEU A 139 7.44 -9.51 22.01
N ALA A 140 6.98 -9.55 23.26
CA ALA A 140 7.82 -9.87 24.41
C ALA A 140 8.34 -11.32 24.38
N ARG A 141 7.50 -12.28 23.98
CA ARG A 141 7.92 -13.68 23.77
C ARG A 141 8.96 -13.78 22.66
N MET A 142 8.76 -13.06 21.56
CA MET A 142 9.68 -13.04 20.41
C MET A 142 11.05 -12.47 20.79
N GLU A 143 11.09 -11.42 21.61
CA GLU A 143 12.33 -10.87 22.15
C GLU A 143 13.05 -11.88 23.06
N ALA A 144 12.32 -12.60 23.92
CA ALA A 144 12.89 -13.59 24.82
C ALA A 144 13.40 -14.87 24.11
N GLU A 145 12.69 -15.33 23.08
CA GLU A 145 13.00 -16.57 22.34
C GLU A 145 13.86 -16.32 21.09
N GLY A 146 14.07 -15.05 20.69
CA GLY A 146 14.85 -14.63 19.53
C GLY A 146 14.13 -14.78 18.19
N SER A 147 13.05 -15.54 18.12
CA SER A 147 12.18 -15.66 16.94
C SER A 147 10.85 -16.31 17.34
N LEU A 148 9.82 -16.14 16.51
CA LEU A 148 8.58 -16.89 16.59
C LEU A 148 8.14 -17.37 15.21
N THR A 149 7.47 -18.51 15.17
CA THR A 149 6.89 -19.04 13.93
C THR A 149 5.38 -19.20 14.09
N ALA A 150 4.62 -18.72 13.12
CA ALA A 150 3.19 -18.99 13.01
C ALA A 150 2.92 -19.94 11.83
N VAL A 151 2.02 -20.89 12.03
CA VAL A 151 1.39 -21.67 10.96
C VAL A 151 0.01 -21.07 10.72
N ILE A 152 -0.21 -20.59 9.50
CA ILE A 152 -1.39 -19.81 9.15
C ILE A 152 -2.09 -20.49 7.98
N THR A 153 -3.40 -20.71 8.11
CA THR A 153 -4.26 -21.16 7.02
C THR A 153 -5.25 -20.06 6.69
N LEU A 154 -5.24 -19.60 5.44
CA LEU A 154 -6.16 -18.58 4.91
C LEU A 154 -7.01 -19.15 3.78
N ARG A 155 -8.22 -18.62 3.63
CA ARG A 155 -9.05 -18.78 2.44
C ARG A 155 -9.22 -17.42 1.77
N ALA A 156 -8.73 -17.28 0.54
CA ALA A 156 -8.97 -16.11 -0.30
C ALA A 156 -10.03 -16.44 -1.37
N ALA A 157 -10.94 -15.51 -1.64
CA ALA A 157 -11.96 -15.65 -2.66
C ALA A 157 -12.21 -14.34 -3.42
N ILE A 158 -12.57 -14.46 -4.70
CA ILE A 158 -12.99 -13.36 -5.57
C ILE A 158 -14.21 -13.77 -6.39
N ARG A 159 -15.19 -12.88 -6.51
CA ARG A 159 -16.39 -13.08 -7.33
C ARG A 159 -16.80 -11.81 -8.08
N SER A 160 -17.25 -11.98 -9.32
CA SER A 160 -17.89 -10.93 -10.11
C SER A 160 -19.30 -10.69 -9.59
N LYS A 161 -19.63 -9.44 -9.29
CA LYS A 161 -21.01 -9.04 -8.98
C LYS A 161 -21.90 -9.02 -10.23
N GLN A 162 -21.29 -9.07 -11.42
CA GLN A 162 -21.99 -9.23 -12.70
C GLN A 162 -22.07 -10.70 -13.08
N ALA A 163 -23.25 -11.15 -13.52
CA ALA A 163 -23.44 -12.51 -14.02
C ALA A 163 -22.56 -12.76 -15.26
N PRO A 164 -21.68 -13.79 -15.27
CA PRO A 164 -20.80 -14.06 -16.41
C PRO A 164 -21.56 -14.37 -17.71
N ALA A 165 -22.73 -15.02 -17.64
CA ALA A 165 -23.60 -15.29 -18.79
C ALA A 165 -22.88 -15.91 -20.01
N GLY A 166 -22.00 -16.90 -19.77
CA GLY A 166 -21.22 -17.58 -20.82
C GLY A 166 -20.02 -16.80 -21.37
N ARG A 167 -19.80 -15.57 -20.89
CA ARG A 167 -18.63 -14.75 -21.22
C ARG A 167 -17.35 -15.32 -20.61
N GLU A 168 -16.22 -14.93 -21.19
CA GLU A 168 -14.90 -15.25 -20.67
C GLU A 168 -14.65 -14.46 -19.38
N VAL A 169 -14.13 -15.16 -18.36
CA VAL A 169 -13.68 -14.57 -17.10
C VAL A 169 -12.25 -15.01 -16.85
N GLN A 170 -11.38 -14.07 -16.47
CA GLN A 170 -10.09 -14.39 -15.89
C GLN A 170 -9.99 -13.78 -14.50
N ALA A 171 -9.38 -14.48 -13.55
CA ALA A 171 -9.20 -13.98 -12.19
C ALA A 171 -7.79 -14.30 -11.69
N TRP A 172 -7.25 -13.41 -10.87
CA TRP A 172 -5.98 -13.56 -10.19
C TRP A 172 -6.20 -13.33 -8.70
N LEU A 173 -5.86 -14.32 -7.86
CA LEU A 173 -5.88 -14.17 -6.40
C LEU A 173 -4.45 -14.22 -5.84
N PRO A 174 -4.07 -13.30 -4.94
CA PRO A 174 -2.77 -13.33 -4.28
C PRO A 174 -2.62 -14.58 -3.42
N ILE A 175 -1.42 -15.16 -3.44
CA ILE A 175 -1.05 -16.34 -2.68
C ILE A 175 0.34 -16.14 -2.06
N PRO A 176 0.68 -16.88 -0.98
CA PRO A 176 1.96 -16.73 -0.31
C PRO A 176 3.11 -16.97 -1.29
N LEU A 177 4.07 -16.04 -1.40
CA LEU A 177 5.33 -16.23 -2.15
C LEU A 177 6.40 -16.96 -1.33
N GLU A 178 7.38 -17.55 -2.00
CA GLU A 178 8.52 -18.21 -1.35
C GLU A 178 9.59 -17.17 -1.00
N CYS A 179 9.81 -16.94 0.29
CA CYS A 179 10.85 -16.05 0.81
C CYS A 179 11.43 -16.60 2.13
N PRO A 180 12.59 -16.09 2.62
CA PRO A 180 13.24 -16.65 3.80
C PRO A 180 12.34 -16.77 5.05
N GLN A 181 11.36 -15.88 5.18
CA GLN A 181 10.46 -15.82 6.32
C GLN A 181 9.14 -16.55 6.09
N GLN A 182 8.87 -17.00 4.85
CA GLN A 182 7.63 -17.68 4.47
C GLN A 182 7.92 -18.97 3.72
N SER A 183 7.53 -20.11 4.31
CA SER A 183 7.89 -21.45 3.83
C SER A 183 6.75 -22.45 4.06
N GLY A 184 6.94 -23.71 3.63
CA GLY A 184 5.95 -24.77 3.87
C GLY A 184 4.59 -24.46 3.25
N ILE A 185 4.59 -23.86 2.06
CA ILE A 185 3.36 -23.38 1.40
C ILE A 185 2.63 -24.57 0.80
N GLU A 186 1.42 -24.82 1.27
CA GLU A 186 0.54 -25.91 0.84
C GLU A 186 -0.79 -25.33 0.34
N PHE A 187 -1.25 -25.76 -0.82
CA PHE A 187 -2.58 -25.43 -1.34
C PHE A 187 -3.55 -26.56 -0.97
N LEU A 188 -4.44 -26.30 -0.02
CA LEU A 188 -5.34 -27.30 0.57
C LEU A 188 -6.58 -27.54 -0.30
N GLU A 189 -7.18 -26.46 -0.78
CA GLU A 189 -8.36 -26.48 -1.65
C GLU A 189 -8.28 -25.34 -2.65
N MET A 190 -8.73 -25.57 -3.88
CA MET A 190 -8.72 -24.54 -4.91
C MET A 190 -9.86 -24.79 -5.89
N THR A 191 -10.45 -23.70 -6.40
CA THR A 191 -11.32 -23.77 -7.57
C THR A 191 -10.60 -24.52 -8.71
N PRO A 192 -11.21 -25.55 -9.33
CA PRO A 192 -10.55 -26.34 -10.36
C PRO A 192 -10.02 -25.51 -11.53
N GLY A 193 -8.85 -25.89 -12.04
CA GLY A 193 -8.20 -25.23 -13.18
C GLY A 193 -7.34 -24.01 -12.83
N GLY A 194 -7.08 -23.77 -11.56
CA GLY A 194 -6.16 -22.70 -11.14
C GLY A 194 -4.71 -23.03 -11.45
N VAL A 195 -3.93 -22.03 -11.85
CA VAL A 195 -2.51 -22.13 -12.17
C VAL A 195 -1.74 -21.16 -11.30
N CYS A 196 -0.91 -21.66 -10.40
CA CYS A 196 -0.09 -20.83 -9.53
C CYS A 196 1.12 -20.26 -10.28
N ALA A 197 1.41 -18.98 -10.07
CA ALA A 197 2.67 -18.37 -10.46
C ALA A 197 3.86 -19.04 -9.74
N PRO A 198 5.09 -18.95 -10.29
CA PRO A 198 6.31 -19.42 -9.63
C PRO A 198 6.44 -18.95 -8.19
N GLY A 199 7.14 -19.74 -7.37
CA GLY A 199 7.42 -19.47 -5.96
C GLY A 199 7.91 -18.06 -5.68
N ASP A 200 8.85 -17.62 -6.51
CA ASP A 200 9.54 -16.36 -6.41
C ASP A 200 8.99 -15.30 -7.38
N ALA A 201 7.75 -15.44 -7.87
CA ALA A 201 7.15 -14.40 -8.70
C ALA A 201 7.16 -13.04 -7.96
N PRO A 202 7.49 -11.91 -8.63
CA PRO A 202 7.51 -10.60 -7.98
C PRO A 202 6.17 -10.18 -7.36
N GLN A 203 5.07 -10.65 -7.96
CA GLN A 203 3.72 -10.67 -7.40
C GLN A 203 3.16 -12.07 -7.64
N ARG A 204 2.95 -12.84 -6.56
CA ARG A 204 2.54 -14.25 -6.70
C ARG A 204 1.03 -14.36 -6.60
N THR A 205 0.43 -14.79 -7.70
CA THR A 205 -1.00 -15.05 -7.81
C THR A 205 -1.27 -16.46 -8.29
N VAL A 206 -2.41 -17.01 -7.92
CA VAL A 206 -3.06 -18.09 -8.67
C VAL A 206 -4.01 -17.48 -9.70
N TRP A 207 -3.98 -18.01 -10.92
CA TRP A 207 -4.78 -17.54 -12.04
C TRP A 207 -5.80 -18.58 -12.49
N TRP A 208 -6.98 -18.12 -12.89
CA TRP A 208 -7.98 -18.92 -13.58
C TRP A 208 -8.41 -18.25 -14.88
N LYS A 209 -8.78 -19.10 -15.86
CA LYS A 209 -9.57 -18.71 -17.02
C LYS A 209 -10.78 -19.61 -17.15
N SER A 210 -11.96 -19.02 -17.31
CA SER A 210 -13.22 -19.74 -17.37
C SER A 210 -14.15 -19.14 -18.43
N ARG A 211 -15.21 -19.89 -18.78
CA ARG A 211 -16.40 -19.37 -19.45
C ARG A 211 -17.63 -19.67 -18.59
N GLY A 212 -18.38 -18.62 -18.24
CA GLY A 212 -19.62 -18.76 -17.46
C GLY A 212 -19.44 -18.85 -15.93
N ARG A 213 -18.23 -19.13 -15.41
CA ARG A 213 -17.95 -19.09 -13.97
C ARG A 213 -17.34 -17.73 -13.57
N GLY A 214 -17.89 -17.14 -12.52
CA GLY A 214 -17.49 -15.81 -12.04
C GLY A 214 -17.05 -15.77 -10.59
N ASP A 215 -16.78 -16.93 -9.98
CA ASP A 215 -16.27 -17.05 -8.60
C ASP A 215 -15.10 -18.02 -8.55
N PHE A 216 -14.09 -17.64 -7.77
CA PHE A 216 -12.85 -18.39 -7.58
C PHE A 216 -12.40 -18.27 -6.14
N SER A 217 -11.79 -19.34 -5.61
CA SER A 217 -11.20 -19.34 -4.28
C SER A 217 -10.01 -20.27 -4.19
N VAL A 218 -9.14 -19.99 -3.23
CA VAL A 218 -8.02 -20.83 -2.84
C VAL A 218 -7.87 -20.80 -1.32
N THR A 219 -7.68 -21.98 -0.72
CA THR A 219 -7.32 -22.17 0.68
C THR A 219 -5.89 -22.66 0.73
N TYR A 220 -5.03 -21.94 1.43
CA TYR A 220 -3.61 -22.25 1.54
C TYR A 220 -3.12 -22.17 2.98
N ARG A 221 -2.10 -22.96 3.28
CA ARG A 221 -1.38 -22.97 4.54
C ARG A 221 0.08 -22.62 4.31
N TYR A 222 0.69 -21.91 5.25
CA TYR A 222 2.12 -21.59 5.21
C TYR A 222 2.65 -21.36 6.62
N CYS A 223 3.97 -21.48 6.77
CA CYS A 223 4.69 -21.07 7.97
C CYS A 223 5.31 -19.68 7.76
N TYR A 224 5.09 -18.76 8.71
CA TYR A 224 5.76 -17.47 8.76
C TYR A 224 6.68 -17.39 9.98
N ARG A 225 7.99 -17.23 9.76
CA ARG A 225 9.00 -17.07 10.81
C ARG A 225 9.41 -15.61 10.92
N ALA A 226 9.16 -15.01 12.09
CA ALA A 226 9.62 -13.69 12.45
C ALA A 226 10.82 -13.78 13.40
N ASP A 227 11.99 -13.34 12.95
CA ASP A 227 13.18 -13.24 13.80
C ASP A 227 13.22 -11.89 14.52
N TYR A 228 13.59 -11.91 15.80
CA TYR A 228 13.79 -10.70 16.59
C TYR A 228 15.23 -10.21 16.40
N VAL A 229 15.34 -8.97 15.93
CA VAL A 229 16.61 -8.26 15.84
C VAL A 229 16.43 -6.88 16.45
N SER A 230 17.35 -6.53 17.34
CA SER A 230 17.54 -5.16 17.83
C SER A 230 18.68 -4.51 17.04
N PRO A 231 18.42 -3.64 16.05
CA PRO A 231 19.48 -3.10 15.20
C PRO A 231 20.53 -2.31 15.99
N ALA A 232 20.13 -1.70 17.11
CA ALA A 232 21.02 -0.93 17.98
C ALA A 232 22.16 -1.76 18.59
N SER A 233 22.04 -3.09 18.66
CA SER A 233 23.09 -3.98 19.17
C SER A 233 24.04 -4.51 18.08
N LEU A 234 23.76 -4.21 16.80
CA LEU A 234 24.54 -4.72 15.67
C LEU A 234 25.85 -3.95 15.49
N THR A 235 26.87 -4.64 15.01
CA THR A 235 28.14 -4.05 14.55
C THR A 235 28.27 -4.26 13.05
N PRO A 236 27.83 -3.31 12.21
CA PRO A 236 27.87 -3.46 10.75
C PRO A 236 29.30 -3.50 10.22
N ASP A 237 29.51 -4.26 9.14
CA ASP A 237 30.75 -4.21 8.39
C ASP A 237 30.98 -2.80 7.82
N PRO A 238 32.24 -2.32 7.73
CA PRO A 238 32.53 -0.99 7.18
C PRO A 238 32.18 -0.89 5.70
N VAL A 239 32.19 -2.02 4.98
CA VAL A 239 31.81 -2.11 3.57
C VAL A 239 30.38 -2.62 3.49
N GLN A 240 29.49 -1.80 2.95
CA GLN A 240 28.09 -2.17 2.69
C GLN A 240 27.90 -2.39 1.19
N PRO A 241 26.99 -3.30 0.78
CA PRO A 241 26.65 -3.49 -0.62
C PRO A 241 25.82 -2.32 -1.17
N ASP A 242 25.71 -2.24 -2.49
CA ASP A 242 25.02 -1.16 -3.23
C ASP A 242 23.79 -1.64 -4.02
N PHE A 243 23.40 -2.92 -3.93
CA PHE A 243 22.13 -3.38 -4.50
C PHE A 243 20.95 -2.65 -3.85
N ASP A 244 19.81 -2.56 -4.54
CA ASP A 244 18.59 -1.92 -4.03
C ASP A 244 18.81 -0.52 -3.40
N THR A 245 19.80 0.24 -3.91
CA THR A 245 20.03 1.67 -3.58
C THR A 245 19.57 2.61 -4.69
N GLY A 246 19.13 2.06 -5.83
CA GLY A 246 18.73 2.81 -7.01
C GLY A 246 17.35 3.45 -6.91
N GLU A 247 17.15 4.48 -7.75
CA GLU A 247 15.85 5.12 -7.97
C GLU A 247 14.92 4.19 -8.76
N GLU A 248 13.64 4.14 -8.38
CA GLU A 248 12.59 3.44 -9.12
C GLU A 248 11.39 4.35 -9.35
N THR A 249 11.30 4.91 -10.56
CA THR A 249 10.17 5.77 -10.94
C THR A 249 8.91 4.95 -11.24
N PRO A 250 7.70 5.48 -10.94
CA PRO A 250 7.43 6.85 -10.52
C PRO A 250 7.49 7.09 -9.00
N HIS A 251 7.37 6.07 -8.16
CA HIS A 251 7.04 6.28 -6.73
C HIS A 251 8.22 6.39 -5.77
N LEU A 252 9.40 5.90 -6.16
CA LEU A 252 10.66 6.05 -5.42
C LEU A 252 11.59 7.06 -6.13
N ALA A 253 11.03 8.09 -6.78
CA ALA A 253 11.80 9.14 -7.45
C ALA A 253 12.66 9.94 -6.45
N PHE A 254 13.94 10.15 -6.74
CA PHE A 254 14.91 10.81 -5.88
C PHE A 254 14.94 12.32 -6.14
N THR A 255 13.85 12.98 -5.77
CA THR A 255 13.67 14.43 -5.97
C THR A 255 14.72 15.24 -5.19
N PRO A 256 15.03 16.49 -5.62
CA PRO A 256 15.90 17.37 -4.85
C PRO A 256 15.45 17.55 -3.39
N TYR A 257 14.14 17.56 -3.15
CA TYR A 257 13.57 17.66 -1.81
C TYR A 257 13.92 16.43 -0.95
N LEU A 258 13.72 15.21 -1.46
CA LEU A 258 14.09 13.99 -0.73
C LEU A 258 15.60 13.86 -0.51
N ARG A 259 16.42 14.29 -1.49
CA ARG A 259 17.88 14.31 -1.33
C ARG A 259 18.33 15.24 -0.20
N ALA A 260 17.77 16.45 -0.15
CA ALA A 260 18.05 17.40 0.92
C ALA A 260 17.53 16.90 2.28
N LEU A 261 16.37 16.24 2.32
CA LEU A 261 15.83 15.64 3.54
C LEU A 261 16.74 14.51 4.04
N ALA A 262 17.07 13.52 3.19
CA ALA A 262 17.94 12.40 3.56
C ALA A 262 19.31 12.88 4.07
N ALA A 263 19.92 13.86 3.41
CA ALA A 263 21.20 14.43 3.84
C ALA A 263 21.12 15.08 5.23
N ARG A 264 20.02 15.78 5.55
CA ARG A 264 19.81 16.36 6.89
C ARG A 264 19.58 15.29 7.96
N LEU A 265 18.73 14.30 7.66
CA LEU A 265 18.40 13.24 8.62
C LEU A 265 19.60 12.36 8.96
N THR A 266 20.49 12.13 7.99
CA THR A 266 21.63 11.23 8.14
C THR A 266 22.94 11.95 8.45
N ALA A 267 22.90 13.26 8.70
CA ALA A 267 24.07 14.04 9.07
C ALA A 267 24.67 13.54 10.38
N GLY A 268 25.94 13.14 10.35
CA GLY A 268 26.66 12.61 11.53
C GLY A 268 26.44 11.12 11.81
N CYS A 269 25.55 10.43 11.08
CA CYS A 269 25.40 8.99 11.17
C CYS A 269 26.64 8.27 10.61
N ARG A 270 27.15 7.28 11.36
CA ARG A 270 28.42 6.59 11.08
C ARG A 270 28.26 5.34 10.22
N GLY A 271 27.05 4.80 10.11
CA GLY A 271 26.80 3.54 9.41
C GLY A 271 25.33 3.33 9.01
N PRO A 272 25.02 2.21 8.34
CA PRO A 272 23.69 1.94 7.79
C PRO A 272 22.60 1.86 8.86
N VAL A 273 22.90 1.27 10.02
CA VAL A 273 21.94 1.17 11.14
C VAL A 273 21.56 2.56 11.66
N GLU A 274 22.53 3.42 11.93
CA GLU A 274 22.27 4.77 12.43
C GLU A 274 21.49 5.61 11.41
N LYS A 275 21.83 5.48 10.12
CA LYS A 275 21.09 6.15 9.03
C LYS A 275 19.64 5.68 8.96
N ALA A 276 19.42 4.36 8.91
CA ALA A 276 18.09 3.77 8.85
C ALA A 276 17.28 4.10 10.10
N ALA A 277 17.90 4.13 11.29
CA ALA A 277 17.24 4.49 12.55
C ALA A 277 16.79 5.95 12.52
N ALA A 278 17.65 6.89 12.12
CA ALA A 278 17.29 8.31 12.02
C ALA A 278 16.14 8.55 11.01
N ILE A 279 16.13 7.80 9.91
CA ILE A 279 15.06 7.86 8.92
C ILE A 279 13.76 7.26 9.47
N TYR A 280 13.82 6.08 10.08
CA TYR A 280 12.68 5.45 10.75
C TYR A 280 12.09 6.36 11.83
N ASP A 281 12.96 7.00 12.62
CA ASP A 281 12.56 7.93 13.67
C ASP A 281 11.85 9.15 13.08
N TYR A 282 12.35 9.69 11.98
CA TYR A 282 11.69 10.78 11.27
C TYR A 282 10.31 10.37 10.77
N VAL A 283 10.21 9.26 10.02
CA VAL A 283 8.94 8.81 9.43
C VAL A 283 7.93 8.50 10.52
N THR A 284 8.29 7.67 11.50
CA THR A 284 7.38 7.30 12.60
C THR A 284 7.11 8.43 13.57
N GLY A 285 7.96 9.46 13.63
CA GLY A 285 7.81 10.64 14.48
C GLY A 285 6.94 11.75 13.87
N HIS A 286 6.99 11.92 12.55
CA HIS A 286 6.41 13.07 11.85
C HIS A 286 5.27 12.72 10.91
N VAL A 287 5.22 11.49 10.38
CA VAL A 287 4.17 11.09 9.44
C VAL A 287 2.99 10.50 10.18
N ASP A 288 1.82 11.05 9.90
CA ASP A 288 0.55 10.64 10.44
C ASP A 288 -0.17 9.66 9.50
N TYR A 289 -0.82 8.66 10.10
CA TYR A 289 -1.58 7.68 9.34
C TYR A 289 -2.84 8.34 8.76
N ARG A 290 -3.10 8.13 7.48
CA ARG A 290 -4.35 8.51 6.82
C ARG A 290 -4.56 7.56 5.66
N TYR A 291 -5.76 7.02 5.52
CA TYR A 291 -6.12 6.25 4.32
C TYR A 291 -5.92 7.12 3.09
N GLN A 292 -5.39 6.51 2.03
CA GLN A 292 -5.02 7.21 0.81
C GLN A 292 -5.99 6.85 -0.32
N PRO A 293 -6.19 7.75 -1.30
CA PRO A 293 -6.80 7.32 -2.55
C PRO A 293 -5.93 6.24 -3.18
N ALA A 294 -6.51 5.48 -4.12
CA ALA A 294 -5.77 4.44 -4.84
C ALA A 294 -4.40 4.94 -5.31
N TYR A 295 -3.33 4.14 -5.17
CA TYR A 295 -1.94 4.58 -5.44
C TYR A 295 -1.75 5.12 -6.86
N LEU A 296 -2.59 4.69 -7.81
CA LEU A 296 -2.64 5.25 -9.18
C LEU A 296 -2.97 6.75 -9.22
N GLN A 297 -3.65 7.27 -8.20
CA GLN A 297 -4.02 8.67 -8.05
C GLN A 297 -2.95 9.52 -7.37
N LEU A 298 -1.95 8.90 -6.76
CA LEU A 298 -0.88 9.60 -6.07
C LEU A 298 0.16 10.13 -7.09
N PRO A 299 0.84 11.24 -6.77
CA PRO A 299 2.08 11.64 -7.46
C PRO A 299 3.23 10.69 -7.01
N PRO A 300 4.51 10.96 -7.31
CA PRO A 300 5.62 10.20 -6.71
C PRO A 300 5.43 10.06 -5.19
N ILE A 301 5.22 8.84 -4.70
CA ILE A 301 4.64 8.57 -3.38
C ILE A 301 5.60 8.97 -2.25
N ALA A 302 6.89 8.65 -2.38
CA ALA A 302 7.87 9.03 -1.37
C ALA A 302 7.94 10.56 -1.20
N ASP A 303 7.99 11.31 -2.30
CA ASP A 303 8.00 12.78 -2.27
C ASP A 303 6.70 13.34 -1.68
N TYR A 304 5.55 12.79 -2.11
CA TYR A 304 4.24 13.13 -1.56
C TYR A 304 4.21 12.98 -0.04
N CYS A 305 4.58 11.80 0.46
CA CYS A 305 4.60 11.50 1.89
C CYS A 305 5.48 12.48 2.68
N ALA A 306 6.67 12.80 2.16
CA ALA A 306 7.60 13.73 2.80
C ALA A 306 7.12 15.19 2.83
N ARG A 307 6.24 15.59 1.92
CA ARG A 307 5.66 16.94 1.87
C ARG A 307 4.39 17.04 2.71
N GLU A 308 3.50 16.06 2.58
CA GLU A 308 2.20 16.07 3.25
C GLU A 308 2.26 15.58 4.70
N LEU A 309 3.31 14.82 5.06
CA LEU A 309 3.46 14.15 6.36
C LEU A 309 2.23 13.29 6.72
N ARG A 310 1.59 12.71 5.71
CA ARG A 310 0.42 11.84 5.80
C ARG A 310 0.58 10.68 4.83
N GLY A 311 0.30 9.46 5.30
CA GLY A 311 0.42 8.24 4.50
C GLY A 311 -0.30 7.07 5.13
N ASP A 312 -0.58 6.02 4.36
CA ASP A 312 -0.92 4.70 4.87
C ASP A 312 0.36 3.83 4.94
N CYS A 313 0.21 2.51 5.11
CA CYS A 313 1.33 1.58 5.25
C CYS A 313 2.31 1.61 4.08
N GLY A 314 1.84 1.51 2.83
CA GLY A 314 2.72 1.54 1.66
C GLY A 314 3.29 2.93 1.39
N VAL A 315 2.53 4.01 1.62
CA VAL A 315 3.06 5.38 1.49
C VAL A 315 4.18 5.67 2.50
N MET A 316 4.05 5.19 3.74
CA MET A 316 5.12 5.30 4.75
C MET A 316 6.33 4.40 4.42
N ALA A 317 6.09 3.16 3.97
CA ALA A 317 7.15 2.23 3.58
C ALA A 317 7.99 2.79 2.42
N LEU A 318 7.34 3.33 1.38
CA LEU A 318 8.02 3.91 0.23
C LEU A 318 8.83 5.17 0.58
N LEU A 319 8.37 6.00 1.52
CA LEU A 319 9.18 7.12 2.02
C LEU A 319 10.44 6.62 2.74
N PHE A 320 10.29 5.66 3.65
CA PHE A 320 11.43 5.07 4.36
C PHE A 320 12.45 4.49 3.37
N ILE A 321 11.99 3.71 2.39
CA ILE A 321 12.83 3.10 1.36
C ILE A 321 13.56 4.17 0.56
N ALA A 322 12.86 5.17 0.03
CA ALA A 322 13.48 6.22 -0.78
C ALA A 322 14.59 6.97 -0.01
N LEU A 323 14.34 7.33 1.26
CA LEU A 323 15.34 8.02 2.09
C LEU A 323 16.54 7.11 2.41
N CYS A 324 16.31 5.82 2.70
CA CYS A 324 17.36 4.84 2.92
C CYS A 324 18.24 4.69 1.68
N ARG A 325 17.63 4.50 0.51
CA ARG A 325 18.33 4.33 -0.76
C ARG A 325 19.16 5.57 -1.12
N ILE A 326 18.60 6.77 -0.97
CA ILE A 326 19.33 8.03 -1.16
C ILE A 326 20.53 8.13 -0.20
N ALA A 327 20.41 7.63 1.03
CA ALA A 327 21.49 7.62 2.02
C ALA A 327 22.52 6.49 1.81
N GLY A 328 22.36 5.67 0.77
CA GLY A 328 23.23 4.55 0.45
C GLY A 328 22.98 3.29 1.30
N VAL A 329 21.79 3.15 1.89
CA VAL A 329 21.35 1.95 2.59
C VAL A 329 20.43 1.15 1.66
N PRO A 330 20.79 -0.08 1.26
CA PRO A 330 19.89 -0.94 0.48
C PRO A 330 18.56 -1.10 1.20
N ALA A 331 17.47 -0.85 0.48
CA ALA A 331 16.13 -0.99 1.04
C ALA A 331 15.16 -1.48 -0.02
N ARG A 332 14.21 -2.32 0.37
CA ARG A 332 13.20 -2.86 -0.55
C ARG A 332 11.84 -2.98 0.11
N TRP A 333 10.83 -3.14 -0.73
CA TRP A 333 9.43 -3.15 -0.37
C TRP A 333 8.88 -4.58 -0.43
N GLU A 334 7.98 -4.89 0.50
CA GLU A 334 7.14 -6.08 0.44
C GLU A 334 5.70 -5.71 0.81
N SER A 335 4.75 -6.47 0.28
CA SER A 335 3.36 -6.38 0.70
C SER A 335 2.62 -7.70 0.61
N GLY A 336 1.47 -7.73 1.26
CA GLY A 336 0.51 -8.81 1.17
C GLY A 336 -0.58 -8.58 2.21
N LEU A 337 -0.58 -9.35 3.29
CA LEU A 337 -1.57 -9.22 4.36
C LEU A 337 -0.92 -9.11 5.74
N SER A 338 -1.52 -8.30 6.60
CA SER A 338 -1.43 -8.43 8.05
C SER A 338 -2.48 -9.43 8.52
N VAL A 339 -2.06 -10.50 9.21
CA VAL A 339 -2.88 -11.68 9.49
C VAL A 339 -3.01 -11.89 10.99
N ARG A 340 -3.66 -10.94 11.67
CA ARG A 340 -3.90 -11.05 13.11
C ARG A 340 -5.03 -12.06 13.37
N PRO A 341 -5.05 -12.73 14.54
CA PRO A 341 -6.13 -13.65 14.89
C PRO A 341 -7.54 -13.05 14.84
N ASP A 342 -7.67 -11.74 15.06
CA ASP A 342 -8.92 -10.98 15.05
C ASP A 342 -9.21 -10.26 13.73
N HIS A 343 -8.20 -10.06 12.88
CA HIS A 343 -8.34 -9.28 11.65
C HIS A 343 -7.30 -9.63 10.60
N VAL A 344 -7.76 -9.83 9.36
CA VAL A 344 -6.91 -9.99 8.18
C VAL A 344 -7.15 -8.83 7.22
N GLY A 345 -6.09 -8.14 6.82
CA GLY A 345 -6.20 -7.00 5.92
C GLY A 345 -4.93 -6.73 5.11
N PRO A 346 -5.03 -5.99 3.99
CA PRO A 346 -3.88 -5.55 3.20
C PRO A 346 -2.86 -4.80 4.05
N HIS A 347 -1.57 -5.05 3.79
CA HIS A 347 -0.49 -4.37 4.50
C HIS A 347 0.83 -4.37 3.73
N ASP A 348 1.59 -3.30 3.91
CA ASP A 348 2.86 -3.02 3.26
C ASP A 348 3.92 -2.71 4.31
N TRP A 349 5.15 -3.17 4.05
CA TRP A 349 6.28 -2.91 4.93
C TRP A 349 7.59 -2.79 4.14
N ALA A 350 8.65 -2.45 4.85
CA ALA A 350 9.97 -2.26 4.27
C ALA A 350 10.98 -3.24 4.87
N GLN A 351 12.05 -3.45 4.10
CA GLN A 351 13.29 -4.06 4.57
C GLN A 351 14.45 -3.11 4.29
N PHE A 352 15.48 -3.18 5.13
CA PHE A 352 16.77 -2.55 4.89
C PHE A 352 17.90 -3.54 5.16
N TYR A 353 19.00 -3.43 4.41
CA TYR A 353 20.10 -4.38 4.51
C TYR A 353 21.22 -3.85 5.41
N VAL A 354 21.78 -4.73 6.23
CA VAL A 354 22.97 -4.45 7.04
C VAL A 354 23.92 -5.63 6.93
N GLN A 355 25.08 -5.44 6.29
CA GLN A 355 26.13 -6.46 6.24
C GLN A 355 26.77 -6.62 7.65
N PRO A 356 27.02 -7.85 8.15
CA PRO A 356 26.76 -9.16 7.54
C PRO A 356 25.42 -9.82 7.93
N TYR A 357 24.54 -9.08 8.61
CA TYR A 357 23.29 -9.59 9.18
C TYR A 357 22.17 -9.84 8.17
N GLY A 358 22.25 -9.25 6.97
CA GLY A 358 21.27 -9.45 5.92
C GLY A 358 20.14 -8.42 5.93
N TRP A 359 18.96 -8.85 5.48
CA TRP A 359 17.75 -8.01 5.45
C TRP A 359 17.11 -7.95 6.84
N LEU A 360 16.99 -6.74 7.37
CA LEU A 360 16.27 -6.40 8.58
C LEU A 360 14.93 -5.75 8.22
N TRP A 361 13.96 -5.87 9.11
CA TRP A 361 12.60 -5.43 8.83
C TRP A 361 12.31 -4.03 9.35
N CYS A 362 11.34 -3.35 8.73
CA CYS A 362 10.87 -2.05 9.15
C CYS A 362 9.38 -1.87 8.84
N ASP A 363 8.56 -1.62 9.86
CA ASP A 363 7.14 -1.28 9.70
C ASP A 363 6.87 0.13 10.25
N CYS A 364 6.99 1.13 9.38
CA CYS A 364 6.77 2.53 9.74
C CYS A 364 5.33 2.81 10.16
N SER A 365 4.36 2.05 9.65
CA SER A 365 2.94 2.29 9.92
C SER A 365 2.56 1.85 11.34
N PHE A 366 3.02 0.67 11.75
CA PHE A 366 2.83 0.18 13.11
C PHE A 366 3.73 0.93 14.09
N GLY A 367 4.93 1.35 13.67
CA GLY A 367 5.77 2.27 14.43
C GLY A 367 5.11 3.64 14.69
N SER A 368 4.46 4.23 13.68
CA SER A 368 3.68 5.47 13.82
C SER A 368 2.47 5.27 14.73
N SER A 369 1.77 4.14 14.63
CA SER A 369 0.69 3.77 15.57
C SER A 369 1.19 3.66 17.01
N ALA A 370 2.35 3.01 17.22
CA ALA A 370 2.99 2.90 18.52
C ALA A 370 3.37 4.28 19.10
N ARG A 371 3.94 5.17 18.29
CA ARG A 371 4.19 6.58 18.68
C ARG A 371 2.92 7.26 19.18
N ARG A 372 1.81 7.19 18.42
CA ARG A 372 0.53 7.85 18.81
C ARG A 372 0.03 7.40 20.19
N LYS A 373 0.34 6.16 20.57
CA LYS A 373 -0.08 5.55 21.84
C LYS A 373 0.97 5.69 22.96
N GLY A 374 2.14 6.28 22.69
CA GLY A 374 3.23 6.38 23.66
C GLY A 374 3.89 5.03 23.97
N GLU A 375 3.85 4.08 23.03
CA GLU A 375 4.35 2.71 23.21
C GLU A 375 5.75 2.56 22.60
N ASP A 376 6.74 3.18 23.22
CA ASP A 376 8.11 3.29 22.69
C ASP A 376 8.78 1.93 22.46
N GLN A 377 8.54 0.94 23.32
CA GLN A 377 9.06 -0.42 23.14
C GLN A 377 8.53 -1.07 21.86
N ARG A 378 7.22 -0.93 21.60
CA ARG A 378 6.61 -1.44 20.36
C ARG A 378 7.09 -0.68 19.15
N ARG A 379 7.28 0.64 19.27
CA ARG A 379 7.89 1.46 18.22
C ARG A 379 9.31 1.00 17.90
N ALA A 380 10.11 0.66 18.91
CA ALA A 380 11.46 0.13 18.72
C ALA A 380 11.43 -1.27 18.07
N HIS A 381 10.49 -2.14 18.43
CA HIS A 381 10.35 -3.48 17.85
C HIS A 381 10.22 -3.44 16.31
N TYR A 382 9.37 -2.54 15.78
CA TYR A 382 9.15 -2.41 14.33
C TYR A 382 10.30 -1.75 13.57
N PHE A 383 11.44 -1.48 14.22
CA PHE A 383 12.72 -1.17 13.58
C PHE A 383 13.70 -2.33 13.83
N GLY A 384 13.76 -3.26 12.89
CA GLY A 384 14.58 -4.47 12.93
C GLY A 384 13.75 -5.75 12.86
N SER A 385 12.50 -5.73 13.32
CA SER A 385 11.64 -6.91 13.46
C SER A 385 10.22 -6.66 12.94
N LEU A 386 9.50 -7.75 12.63
CA LEU A 386 8.04 -7.78 12.42
C LEU A 386 7.42 -8.78 13.39
N ASP A 387 6.12 -8.67 13.60
CA ASP A 387 5.34 -9.72 14.24
C ASP A 387 5.11 -10.92 13.28
N PRO A 388 4.78 -12.13 13.78
CA PRO A 388 4.60 -13.31 12.93
C PRO A 388 3.25 -13.34 12.19
N TRP A 389 2.53 -12.21 12.10
CA TRP A 389 1.21 -12.10 11.51
C TRP A 389 1.27 -11.49 10.11
N ARG A 390 1.98 -12.15 9.20
CA ARG A 390 2.14 -11.67 7.82
C ARG A 390 1.84 -12.78 6.82
N MET A 391 1.39 -12.36 5.64
CA MET A 391 1.41 -13.15 4.40
C MET A 391 2.11 -12.30 3.35
N VAL A 392 3.24 -12.76 2.83
CA VAL A 392 3.96 -12.06 1.76
C VAL A 392 3.42 -12.53 0.43
N ALA A 393 2.89 -11.61 -0.39
CA ALA A 393 2.42 -11.90 -1.75
C ALA A 393 3.25 -11.18 -2.83
N ASN A 394 3.86 -10.04 -2.45
CA ASN A 394 4.51 -9.14 -3.38
C ASN A 394 5.87 -8.68 -2.85
N ARG A 395 6.84 -8.55 -3.76
CA ARG A 395 8.20 -8.02 -3.49
C ARG A 395 8.63 -6.94 -4.49
N ALA A 396 7.73 -6.53 -5.38
CA ALA A 396 7.96 -5.45 -6.33
C ALA A 396 6.65 -4.72 -6.68
N CYS A 397 6.71 -3.39 -6.71
CA CYS A 397 5.61 -2.55 -7.16
C CYS A 397 5.45 -2.64 -8.69
N LEU A 398 4.22 -2.50 -9.20
CA LEU A 398 3.92 -2.46 -10.64
C LEU A 398 4.39 -3.71 -11.43
N ALA A 399 4.67 -4.83 -10.75
CA ALA A 399 5.12 -6.02 -11.44
C ALA A 399 3.96 -6.69 -12.21
N PRO A 400 4.23 -7.32 -13.36
CA PRO A 400 3.20 -8.06 -14.07
C PRO A 400 2.78 -9.30 -13.28
N LEU A 401 1.49 -9.63 -13.37
CA LEU A 401 0.97 -10.91 -12.90
C LEU A 401 1.44 -12.06 -13.79
N THR A 402 1.22 -13.31 -13.35
CA THR A 402 1.52 -14.51 -14.14
C THR A 402 0.26 -15.36 -14.32
N PRO A 403 -0.26 -15.50 -15.56
CA PRO A 403 0.09 -14.72 -16.74
C PRO A 403 -0.25 -13.23 -16.55
N PRO A 404 0.35 -12.32 -17.34
CA PRO A 404 0.06 -10.89 -17.21
C PRO A 404 -1.41 -10.56 -17.49
N ASP A 405 -2.01 -9.70 -16.67
CA ASP A 405 -3.35 -9.17 -16.95
C ASP A 405 -3.28 -8.29 -18.22
N PRO A 406 -4.03 -8.64 -19.29
CA PRO A 406 -4.06 -7.84 -20.51
C PRO A 406 -4.79 -6.50 -20.31
N GLU A 407 -5.63 -6.39 -19.29
CA GLU A 407 -6.44 -5.22 -19.00
C GLU A 407 -5.82 -4.30 -17.94
N VAL A 408 -6.34 -3.07 -17.84
CA VAL A 408 -5.91 -2.13 -16.80
C VAL A 408 -6.43 -2.65 -15.45
N ARG A 409 -5.51 -3.05 -14.58
CA ARG A 409 -5.82 -3.54 -13.23
C ARG A 409 -6.59 -2.51 -12.41
N TRP A 410 -7.43 -2.96 -11.48
CA TRP A 410 -8.02 -2.07 -10.49
C TRP A 410 -6.92 -1.46 -9.63
N ASP A 411 -6.03 -2.32 -9.12
CA ASP A 411 -4.84 -1.96 -8.40
C ASP A 411 -3.58 -2.41 -9.19
N PRO A 412 -2.98 -1.49 -9.96
CA PRO A 412 -1.79 -1.80 -10.72
C PRO A 412 -0.51 -1.86 -9.87
N TYR A 413 -0.55 -1.62 -8.55
CA TYR A 413 0.68 -1.49 -7.75
C TYR A 413 1.05 -2.76 -7.02
N ASP A 414 0.18 -3.27 -6.17
CA ASP A 414 0.50 -4.40 -5.30
C ASP A 414 -0.53 -5.53 -5.37
N ASN A 415 -1.78 -5.28 -5.75
CA ASN A 415 -2.81 -6.30 -5.93
C ASN A 415 -2.91 -7.23 -4.70
N GLN A 416 -3.24 -6.69 -3.52
CA GLN A 416 -3.34 -7.49 -2.29
C GLN A 416 -4.65 -8.29 -2.14
N LEU A 417 -5.68 -7.99 -2.94
CA LEU A 417 -7.01 -8.61 -2.84
C LEU A 417 -7.51 -9.30 -4.11
N GLY A 418 -6.73 -9.24 -5.20
CA GLY A 418 -7.05 -9.90 -6.46
C GLY A 418 -7.67 -9.00 -7.52
N GLU A 419 -7.56 -9.47 -8.76
CA GLU A 419 -8.00 -8.82 -9.99
C GLU A 419 -8.90 -9.76 -10.80
N MET A 420 -9.76 -9.18 -11.63
CA MET A 420 -10.64 -9.97 -12.49
C MET A 420 -10.97 -9.22 -13.78
N THR A 421 -11.05 -9.97 -14.87
CA THR A 421 -11.55 -9.48 -16.16
C THR A 421 -12.83 -10.22 -16.54
N LEU A 422 -13.73 -9.50 -17.20
CA LEU A 422 -14.97 -10.02 -17.77
C LEU A 422 -15.07 -9.58 -19.22
N ASP A 423 -15.01 -10.54 -20.14
CA ASP A 423 -15.11 -10.32 -21.59
C ASP A 423 -14.09 -9.29 -22.13
N GLY A 424 -12.84 -9.42 -21.70
CA GLY A 424 -11.76 -8.52 -22.12
C GLY A 424 -11.82 -7.12 -21.49
N ARG A 425 -12.52 -6.96 -20.36
CA ARG A 425 -12.55 -5.73 -19.57
C ARG A 425 -12.15 -6.00 -18.12
N GLY A 426 -11.20 -5.22 -17.60
CA GLY A 426 -10.88 -5.22 -16.17
C GLY A 426 -12.05 -4.71 -15.33
N LEU A 427 -12.38 -5.43 -14.26
CA LEU A 427 -13.45 -5.05 -13.34
C LEU A 427 -12.94 -4.03 -12.32
N THR A 428 -13.81 -3.11 -11.91
CA THR A 428 -13.53 -2.15 -10.84
C THR A 428 -13.77 -2.77 -9.46
N GLY A 429 -13.23 -2.17 -8.40
CA GLY A 429 -13.30 -2.72 -7.05
C GLY A 429 -14.74 -2.95 -6.55
N ASP A 430 -15.69 -2.12 -6.98
CA ASP A 430 -17.13 -2.23 -6.68
C ASP A 430 -17.84 -3.31 -7.51
N GLU A 431 -17.30 -3.70 -8.66
CA GLU A 431 -17.78 -4.79 -9.50
C GLU A 431 -17.30 -6.18 -9.02
N MET A 432 -16.38 -6.19 -8.05
CA MET A 432 -15.81 -7.38 -7.45
C MET A 432 -16.23 -7.51 -5.98
N GLU A 433 -16.44 -8.74 -5.54
CA GLU A 433 -16.50 -9.13 -4.14
C GLU A 433 -15.23 -9.91 -3.83
N ARG A 434 -14.47 -9.51 -2.81
CA ARG A 434 -13.17 -10.08 -2.44
C ARG A 434 -13.18 -10.34 -0.95
N THR A 435 -12.79 -11.54 -0.54
CA THR A 435 -12.70 -11.91 0.87
C THR A 435 -11.40 -12.65 1.15
N VAL A 436 -10.85 -12.42 2.35
CA VAL A 436 -9.79 -13.24 2.91
C VAL A 436 -10.17 -13.58 4.33
N GLU A 437 -10.26 -14.87 4.62
CA GLU A 437 -10.73 -15.41 5.89
C GLU A 437 -9.59 -16.18 6.55
N LEU A 438 -9.37 -15.91 7.85
CA LEU A 438 -8.50 -16.73 8.68
C LEU A 438 -9.22 -18.03 9.01
N VAL A 439 -8.68 -19.16 8.53
CA VAL A 439 -9.23 -20.50 8.79
C VAL A 439 -8.61 -21.09 10.04
N GLU A 440 -7.29 -20.95 10.19
CA GLU A 440 -6.54 -21.51 11.31
C GLU A 440 -5.30 -20.65 11.58
N PHE A 441 -5.01 -20.42 12.86
CA PHE A 441 -3.80 -19.75 13.31
C PHE A 441 -3.18 -20.53 14.46
N GLN A 442 -1.92 -20.94 14.32
CA GLN A 442 -1.17 -21.61 15.36
C GLN A 442 0.20 -20.95 15.54
N LEU A 443 0.51 -20.52 16.75
CA LEU A 443 1.85 -20.07 17.12
C LEU A 443 2.66 -21.28 17.64
N LEU A 444 3.88 -21.46 17.14
CA LEU A 444 4.78 -22.54 17.54
C LEU A 444 5.67 -22.17 18.73
#